data_AF-W9H6U4-F1
#
_entry.id   AF-W9H6U4-F1
#
_cell.length_a   1.000
_cell.length_b   1.000
_cell.length_c   1.000
_cell.angle_alpha   90.00
_cell.angle_beta   90.00
_cell.angle_gamma   90.00
#
_symmetry.space_group_name_H-M   'P 1'
#
loop_
_entity.id
_entity.type
_entity.pdbx_description
1 polymer ?
#
loop_
_entity_poly.entity_id
_entity_poly.type
_entity_poly.pdbx_seq_one_letter_code
_entity_poly.pdbx_strand_id
1 'polypeptide(L)' 'METNGMAASNQNHDKAHDMAEEGLDKMVEGDTKQGEKLVEQAKKIDSAAVNEVAKEVEEDRKQAENFKK' A
#
# COMPACT_ATOMS: atom_id res chain seq x y z
N MET A 1 -4.90 -26.92 16.14
CA MET A 1 -3.88 -26.12 15.44
C MET A 1 -4.53 -25.58 14.18
N GLU A 2 -5.10 -24.37 14.25
CA GLU A 2 -5.60 -23.66 13.06
C GLU A 2 -4.47 -22.78 12.51
N THR A 3 -3.48 -23.40 11.87
CA THR A 3 -2.31 -22.72 11.30
C THR A 3 -2.53 -22.25 9.86
N ASN A 4 -3.66 -22.60 9.23
CA ASN A 4 -3.93 -22.26 7.83
C ASN A 4 -4.54 -20.86 7.63
N GLY A 5 -5.23 -20.30 8.64
CA GLY A 5 -5.88 -18.99 8.53
C GLY A 5 -4.91 -17.81 8.61
N MET A 6 -3.98 -17.83 9.58
CA MET A 6 -2.99 -16.76 9.77
C MET A 6 -2.02 -16.62 8.59
N ALA A 7 -1.54 -17.73 8.02
CA ALA A 7 -0.57 -17.68 6.92
C ALA A 7 -1.18 -17.06 5.65
N ALA A 8 -2.42 -17.44 5.30
CA ALA A 8 -3.12 -16.87 4.15
C ALA A 8 -3.50 -15.39 4.37
N SER A 9 -3.85 -15.00 5.61
CA SER A 9 -4.12 -13.61 5.95
C SER A 9 -2.89 -12.73 5.79
N ASN A 10 -1.72 -13.19 6.25
CA ASN A 10 -0.46 -12.44 6.07
C ASN A 10 -0.07 -12.33 4.60
N GLN A 11 -0.19 -13.41 3.82
CA GLN A 11 0.12 -13.36 2.38
C GLN A 11 -0.80 -12.41 1.59
N ASN A 12 -2.08 -12.32 1.96
CA ASN A 12 -3.00 -11.38 1.34
C ASN A 12 -2.70 -9.93 1.74
N HIS A 13 -2.29 -9.73 3.00
CA HIS A 13 -1.87 -8.43 3.51
C HIS A 13 -0.63 -7.92 2.76
N ASP A 14 0.45 -8.71 2.72
CA ASP A 14 1.69 -8.37 2.03
C ASP A 14 1.42 -8.05 0.54
N LYS A 15 0.61 -8.88 -0.13
CA LYS A 15 0.24 -8.66 -1.52
C LYS A 15 -0.56 -7.37 -1.74
N ALA A 16 -1.47 -7.03 -0.82
CA ALA A 16 -2.24 -5.81 -0.90
C ALA A 16 -1.37 -4.58 -0.65
N HIS A 17 -0.39 -4.69 0.25
CA HIS A 17 0.61 -3.66 0.53
C HIS A 17 1.45 -3.38 -0.73
N ASP A 18 2.12 -4.41 -1.28
CA ASP A 18 2.93 -4.30 -2.51
C ASP A 18 2.14 -3.68 -3.68
N MET A 19 0.87 -4.09 -3.85
CA MET A 19 0.02 -3.59 -4.93
C MET A 19 -0.40 -2.14 -4.71
N ALA A 20 -0.57 -1.70 -3.46
CA ALA A 20 -0.84 -0.31 -3.15
C ALA A 20 0.39 0.56 -3.40
N GLU A 21 1.59 0.11 -3.01
CA GLU A 21 2.85 0.78 -3.34
C GLU A 21 3.05 0.94 -4.85
N GLU A 22 2.94 -0.15 -5.62
CA GLU A 22 3.04 -0.09 -7.08
C GLU A 22 2.00 0.85 -7.70
N GLY A 23 0.79 0.87 -7.13
CA GLY A 23 -0.27 1.78 -7.55
C GLY A 23 0.12 3.25 -7.37
N LEU A 24 0.71 3.60 -6.23
CA LEU A 24 1.20 4.96 -5.96
C LEU A 24 2.38 5.32 -6.87
N ASP A 25 3.31 4.41 -7.10
CA ASP A 25 4.44 4.62 -8.03
C ASP A 25 3.93 4.93 -9.45
N LYS A 26 2.95 4.16 -9.95
CA LYS A 26 2.32 4.41 -11.25
C LYS A 26 1.68 5.79 -11.33
N MET A 27 1.01 6.22 -10.26
CA MET A 27 0.45 7.58 -10.20
C MET A 27 1.54 8.65 -10.28
N VAL A 28 2.67 8.46 -9.60
CA VAL A 28 3.83 9.38 -9.65
C VAL A 28 4.46 9.40 -11.05
N GLU A 29 4.53 8.26 -11.73
CA GLU A 29 5.00 8.15 -13.12
C GLU A 29 4.04 8.78 -14.16
N GLY A 30 2.83 9.18 -13.75
CA GLY A 30 1.81 9.79 -14.60
C GLY A 30 0.79 8.81 -15.18
N ASP A 31 0.88 7.51 -14.88
CA ASP A 31 -0.15 6.52 -15.20
C ASP A 31 -1.18 6.41 -14.07
N THR A 32 -1.91 7.50 -13.87
CA THR A 32 -2.91 7.60 -12.80
C THR A 32 -3.99 6.53 -12.92
N LYS A 33 -4.38 6.15 -14.15
CA LYS A 33 -5.45 5.17 -14.38
C LYS A 33 -5.03 3.76 -13.94
N GLN A 34 -3.81 3.34 -14.29
CA GLN A 34 -3.30 2.06 -13.84
C GLN A 34 -3.07 2.08 -12.33
N GLY A 35 -2.54 3.18 -11.79
CA GLY A 35 -2.31 3.35 -10.36
C GLY A 35 -3.59 3.24 -9.52
N GLU A 36 -4.65 3.97 -9.89
CA GLU A 36 -5.97 3.90 -9.23
C GLU A 36 -6.52 2.47 -9.23
N LYS A 37 -6.40 1.78 -10.36
CA LYS A 37 -6.86 0.40 -10.50
C LYS A 37 -6.11 -0.55 -9.55
N LEU A 38 -4.80 -0.40 -9.40
CA LEU A 38 -3.99 -1.21 -8.49
C LEU A 38 -4.40 -0.95 -7.03
N VAL A 39 -4.54 0.31 -6.63
CA VAL A 39 -4.99 0.67 -5.27
C VAL A 39 -6.39 0.13 -4.98
N GLU A 40 -7.32 0.19 -5.94
CA GLU A 40 -8.65 -0.40 -5.77
C GLU A 40 -8.62 -1.93 -5.66
N GLN A 41 -7.71 -2.60 -6.37
CA GLN A 41 -7.53 -4.05 -6.27
C GLN A 41 -6.91 -4.43 -4.93
N ALA A 42 -5.89 -3.70 -4.48
CA ALA A 42 -5.29 -3.86 -3.15
C ALA A 42 -6.34 -3.74 -2.05
N LYS A 43 -7.18 -2.70 -2.10
CA LYS A 43 -8.24 -2.45 -1.12
C LYS A 43 -9.28 -3.57 -1.05
N LYS A 44 -9.53 -4.28 -2.16
CA LYS A 44 -10.43 -5.45 -2.21
C LYS A 44 -9.79 -6.69 -1.59
N ILE A 45 -8.46 -6.78 -1.59
CA ILE A 45 -7.71 -7.87 -0.96
C ILE A 45 -7.59 -7.60 0.53
N ASP A 46 -7.04 -6.45 0.90
CA ASP A 46 -6.94 -5.98 2.28
C ASP A 46 -6.89 -4.45 2.35
N SER A 47 -7.93 -3.86 2.93
CA SER A 47 -7.99 -2.41 3.13
C SER A 47 -7.06 -1.89 4.23
N ALA A 48 -6.65 -2.75 5.19
CA ALA A 48 -5.71 -2.36 6.24
C ALA A 48 -4.32 -2.12 5.65
N ALA A 49 -3.84 -3.01 4.79
CA ALA A 49 -2.58 -2.87 4.07
C ALA A 49 -2.51 -1.54 3.27
N VAL A 50 -3.59 -1.16 2.58
CA VAL A 50 -3.66 0.13 1.87
C VAL A 50 -3.54 1.33 2.81
N ASN A 51 -4.14 1.24 4.01
CA ASN A 51 -4.03 2.32 5.01
C ASN A 51 -2.62 2.41 5.61
N GLU A 52 -1.90 1.30 5.71
CA GLU A 52 -0.51 1.27 6.17
C GLU A 52 0.39 2.02 5.18
N VAL A 53 0.31 1.70 3.88
CA VAL A 53 1.03 2.44 2.84
C VAL A 53 0.70 3.93 2.88
N ALA A 54 -0.58 4.29 3.03
CA ALA A 54 -0.98 5.71 3.15
C ALA A 54 -0.35 6.42 4.35
N LYS A 55 -0.17 5.71 5.48
CA LYS A 55 0.49 6.23 6.69
C LYS A 55 1.99 6.38 6.48
N GLU A 56 2.63 5.40 5.85
CA GLU A 56 4.06 5.41 5.52
C GLU A 56 4.41 6.61 4.63
N VAL A 57 3.63 6.85 3.57
CA VAL A 57 3.84 8.02 2.69
C VAL A 57 3.71 9.34 3.44
N GLU A 58 2.74 9.46 4.35
CA GLU A 58 2.55 10.67 5.16
C GLU A 58 3.69 10.84 6.19
N GLU A 59 4.21 9.75 6.75
CA GLU A 59 5.38 9.78 7.64
C GLU A 59 6.66 10.17 6.90
N ASP A 60 6.88 9.63 5.70
CA ASP A 60 8.00 9.99 4.83
C ASP A 60 7.95 11.45 4.41
N ARG A 61 6.76 11.95 4.08
CA ARG A 61 6.55 13.37 3.79
C ARG A 61 6.95 14.24 4.99
N LYS A 62 6.46 13.92 6.19
CA LYS A 62 6.79 14.66 7.42
C LYS A 62 8.29 14.66 7.70
N GLN A 63 8.95 13.51 7.53
CA GLN A 63 10.39 13.40 7.69
C GLN A 63 11.11 14.29 6.67
N ALA A 64 10.75 14.21 5.39
CA ALA A 64 11.35 15.02 4.32
C ALA A 64 11.15 16.53 4.54
N GLU A 65 10.02 16.96 5.11
CA GLU A 65 9.78 18.36 5.49
C GLU A 65 10.66 18.80 6.67
N ASN A 66 10.90 17.92 7.65
CA ASN A 66 11.74 18.21 8.81
C ASN A 66 13.25 18.35 8.46
N PHE A 67 13.74 17.63 7.47
CA PHE A 67 15.14 17.72 7.02
C PHE A 67 15.44 18.92 6.09
N LYS A 68 14.42 19.69 5.68
CA LYS A 68 14.56 20.89 4.84
C LYS A 68 14.71 22.20 5.63
N LYS A 69 14.80 22.13 6.97
CA LYS A 69 15.06 23.27 7.86
C LYS A 69 16.54 23.37 8.24
#